data_AF-A0A409XQC9-F1
#
_entry.id   AF-A0A409XQC9-F1
#
_cell.length_a   1.000
_cell.length_b   1.000
_cell.length_c   1.000
_cell.angle_alpha   90.00
_cell.angle_beta   90.00
_cell.angle_gamma   90.00
#
_symmetry.space_group_name_H-M   'P 1'
#
loop_
_entity.id
_entity.type
_entity.pdbx_description
1 polymer ?
#
loop_
_entity_poly.entity_id
_entity_poly.type
_entity_poly.pdbx_seq_one_letter_code
_entity_poly.pdbx_strand_id
1 'polypeptide(L)'
;MYVTYIIGPRWTYNSLTSTSSASSASSASSKSAGAWSAEETVLYMLDKVRLGEFYVLVPDNETKREVDQLRIMWAAADVAEGRPALSRWHANWKALYEEY
;
A
#
# COMPACT_ATOMS: atom_id res chain seq x y z
N MET A 1 27.11 5.41 5.29
CA MET A 1 26.23 4.25 5.11
C MET A 1 24.89 4.78 4.63
N TYR A 2 24.57 4.63 3.34
CA TYR A 2 23.28 5.08 2.81
C TYR A 2 22.24 4.01 3.14
N VAL A 3 21.27 4.36 3.97
CA VAL A 3 20.13 3.48 4.26
C VAL A 3 19.04 3.82 3.25
N THR A 4 18.69 2.85 2.39
CA THR A 4 17.61 2.99 1.41
C THR A 4 16.31 2.51 2.03
N TYR A 5 15.33 3.39 2.22
CA TYR A 5 14.02 2.98 2.73
C TYR A 5 13.09 2.66 1.55
N ILE A 6 12.43 1.51 1.58
CA ILE A 6 11.38 1.19 0.60
C ILE A 6 10.03 1.53 1.23
N ILE A 7 9.38 2.54 0.65
CA ILE A 7 8.08 3.04 1.09
C ILE A 7 7.06 2.56 0.07
N GLY A 8 6.11 1.73 0.53
CA GLY A 8 4.92 1.39 -0.23
C GLY A 8 3.74 2.18 0.32
N PRO A 9 3.53 3.46 -0.06
CA PRO A 9 2.32 4.16 0.36
C PRO A 9 1.12 3.44 -0.27
N ARG A 10 0.10 3.18 0.54
CA ARG A 10 -1.20 2.72 0.04
C ARG A 10 -1.97 3.93 -0.52
N TRP A 11 -3.29 3.96 -0.47
CA TRP A 11 -4.04 5.05 -1.10
C TRP A 11 -3.86 6.38 -0.34
N THR A 12 -2.95 7.21 -0.83
CA THR A 12 -2.69 8.56 -0.30
C THR A 12 -3.32 9.60 -1.22
N TYR A 13 -4.06 10.55 -0.66
CA TYR A 13 -4.60 11.67 -1.44
C TYR A 13 -3.52 12.74 -1.64
N ASN A 14 -3.02 12.87 -2.87
CA ASN A 14 -2.06 13.89 -3.30
C ASN A 14 -2.36 14.38 -4.73
N SER A 15 -1.56 15.32 -5.24
CA SER A 15 -1.76 15.88 -6.59
C SER A 15 -1.70 14.86 -7.74
N LEU A 16 -1.14 13.66 -7.54
CA LEU A 16 -1.09 12.59 -8.54
C LEU A 16 -2.36 11.72 -8.54
N THR A 17 -3.08 11.69 -7.42
CA THR A 17 -4.33 10.92 -7.24
C THR A 17 -5.58 11.79 -7.23
N SER A 18 -5.44 13.10 -7.00
CA SER A 18 -6.51 14.06 -7.23
C SER A 18 -6.64 14.23 -8.75
N THR A 19 -7.81 13.90 -9.31
CA THR A 19 -8.15 14.17 -10.70
C THR A 19 -8.23 15.68 -10.95
N SER A 20 -7.09 16.35 -11.05
CA SER A 20 -6.95 17.63 -11.72
C SER A 20 -6.17 17.37 -13.01
N SER A 21 -6.84 16.73 -13.99
CA SER A 21 -6.41 16.91 -15.37
C SER A 21 -6.44 18.41 -15.68
N ALA A 22 -5.49 18.90 -16.46
CA ALA A 22 -5.35 20.31 -16.83
C ALA A 22 -6.53 20.88 -17.67
N SER A 23 -7.70 20.24 -17.62
CA SER A 23 -8.91 20.59 -18.36
C SER A 23 -10.16 20.21 -17.56
N SER A 24 -10.35 20.81 -16.39
CA SER A 24 -11.69 21.20 -15.92
C SER A 24 -11.58 21.99 -14.62
N ALA A 25 -11.99 23.25 -14.68
CA ALA A 25 -12.32 24.02 -13.50
C ALA A 25 -13.49 23.35 -12.76
N SER A 26 -13.46 23.41 -11.43
CA SER A 26 -14.53 23.02 -10.49
C SER A 26 -14.71 21.50 -10.22
N SER A 27 -13.93 21.00 -9.27
CA SER A 27 -14.51 20.44 -8.04
C SER A 27 -13.36 20.23 -7.05
N ALA A 28 -13.47 20.82 -5.86
CA ALA A 28 -12.63 20.42 -4.75
C ALA A 28 -13.00 18.97 -4.41
N SER A 29 -12.27 18.01 -4.98
CA SER A 29 -12.40 16.60 -4.62
C SER A 29 -12.05 16.49 -3.13
N SER A 30 -13.08 16.28 -2.30
CA SER A 30 -12.90 16.06 -0.88
C SER A 30 -12.16 14.73 -0.69
N LYS A 31 -11.18 14.72 0.24
CA LYS A 31 -10.45 13.52 0.67
C LYS A 31 -11.45 12.39 0.94
N SER A 32 -11.31 11.26 0.24
CA SER A 32 -12.11 10.07 0.52
C SER A 32 -11.78 9.56 1.94
N ALA A 33 -12.76 8.99 2.64
CA ALA A 33 -12.58 8.54 4.03
C ALA A 33 -11.49 7.47 4.18
N GLY A 34 -11.25 6.69 3.11
CA GLY A 34 -10.25 5.62 3.06
C GLY A 34 -8.79 6.10 2.89
N ALA A 35 -8.58 7.29 2.31
CA ALA A 35 -7.24 7.78 1.98
C ALA A 35 -6.60 8.52 3.16
N TRP A 36 -5.30 8.31 3.39
CA TRP A 36 -4.51 9.16 4.28
C TRP A 36 -4.09 10.45 3.59
N SER A 37 -3.89 11.53 4.36
CA SER A 37 -3.27 12.74 3.83
C SER A 37 -1.77 12.52 3.64
N ALA A 38 -1.15 13.38 2.84
CA ALA A 38 0.29 13.36 2.64
C ALA A 38 1.03 13.60 3.97
N GLU A 39 0.53 14.51 4.81
CA GLU A 39 1.13 14.86 6.11
C GLU A 39 1.09 13.67 7.08
N GLU A 40 -0.05 12.99 7.20
CA GLU A 40 -0.22 11.79 8.04
C GLU A 40 0.78 10.70 7.63
N THR A 41 0.94 10.49 6.31
CA THR A 41 1.88 9.51 5.75
C THR A 41 3.33 9.85 6.09
N VAL A 42 3.72 11.13 5.94
CA VAL A 42 5.09 11.59 6.20
C VAL A 42 5.44 11.53 7.69
N LEU A 43 4.51 11.93 8.57
CA LEU A 43 4.73 11.85 10.02
C LEU A 43 4.92 10.40 10.47
N TYR A 44 4.06 9.50 10.02
CA TYR A 44 4.19 8.07 10.32
C TYR A 44 5.52 7.49 9.82
N MET A 45 5.94 7.87 8.61
CA MET A 45 7.21 7.45 8.04
C MET A 45 8.40 7.94 8.88
N LEU A 46 8.40 9.21 9.29
CA LEU A 46 9.48 9.78 10.10
C LEU A 46 9.62 9.07 11.45
N ASP A 47 8.51 8.74 12.10
CA ASP A 47 8.52 8.00 13.35
C ASP A 47 9.11 6.59 13.16
N LYS A 48 8.77 5.93 12.06
CA LYS A 48 9.29 4.58 11.75
C LYS A 48 10.77 4.57 11.39
N VAL A 49 11.23 5.58 10.66
CA VAL A 49 12.65 5.80 10.38
C VAL A 49 13.43 6.03 11.67
N ARG A 50 12.90 6.82 12.62
CA ARG A 50 13.53 7.04 13.94
C ARG A 50 13.66 5.75 14.76
N LEU A 51 12.74 4.81 14.59
CA LEU A 51 12.81 3.48 15.19
C LEU A 51 13.77 2.52 14.47
N GLY A 52 14.37 2.95 13.36
CA GLY A 52 15.29 2.12 12.57
C GLY A 52 14.58 1.05 11.72
N GLU A 53 13.27 1.19 11.48
CA GLU A 53 12.54 0.26 10.62
C GLU A 53 12.89 0.51 9.14
N PHE A 54 13.38 -0.54 8.46
CA PHE A 54 13.76 -0.48 7.05
C PHE A 54 12.56 -0.62 6.10
N TYR A 55 11.62 -1.52 6.43
CA TYR A 55 10.38 -1.74 5.70
C TYR A 55 9.21 -1.12 6.45
N VAL A 56 8.70 0.01 5.94
CA VAL A 56 7.59 0.72 6.55
C VAL A 56 6.31 0.47 5.76
N LEU A 57 5.43 -0.35 6.34
CA LEU A 57 4.07 -0.52 5.85
C LEU A 57 3.20 0.61 6.40
N VAL A 58 2.89 1.55 5.53
CA VAL A 58 1.98 2.67 5.83
C VAL A 58 0.55 2.12 5.82
N PRO A 59 -0.18 2.23 6.93
CA PRO A 59 -1.57 1.78 6.99
C PRO A 59 -2.47 2.69 6.14
N ASP A 60 -3.63 2.16 5.73
CA ASP A 60 -4.76 2.96 5.24
C ASP A 60 -5.95 2.82 6.21
N ASN A 61 -7.06 3.52 5.92
CA ASN A 61 -8.26 3.43 6.76
C ASN A 61 -9.19 2.26 6.37
N GLU A 62 -8.81 1.39 5.44
CA GLU A 62 -9.68 0.35 4.87
C GLU A 62 -9.21 -1.07 5.16
N THR A 63 -7.91 -1.27 5.30
CA THR A 63 -7.26 -2.56 5.39
C THR A 63 -6.52 -2.65 6.70
N LYS A 64 -6.76 -3.73 7.44
CA LYS A 64 -6.00 -4.00 8.67
C LYS A 64 -4.57 -4.42 8.34
N ARG A 65 -3.62 -4.07 9.21
CA ARG A 65 -2.19 -4.37 9.02
C ARG A 65 -1.94 -5.87 8.84
N GLU A 66 -2.69 -6.71 9.53
CA GLU A 66 -2.57 -8.17 9.46
C GLU A 66 -2.87 -8.67 8.04
N VAL A 67 -3.86 -8.07 7.35
CA VAL A 67 -4.22 -8.43 5.98
C VAL A 67 -3.10 -8.06 5.00
N ASP A 68 -2.46 -6.90 5.18
CA ASP A 68 -1.34 -6.52 4.34
C ASP A 68 -0.11 -7.40 4.57
N GLN A 69 0.14 -7.82 5.82
CA GLN A 69 1.18 -8.81 6.12
C GLN A 69 0.90 -10.15 5.43
N LEU A 70 -0.34 -10.64 5.49
CA LEU A 70 -0.75 -11.88 4.79
C LEU A 70 -0.55 -11.76 3.28
N ARG A 71 -0.90 -10.62 2.67
CA ARG A 71 -0.67 -10.37 1.24
C ARG A 71 0.80 -10.37 0.86
N ILE A 72 1.66 -9.79 1.70
CA ILE A 72 3.11 -9.79 1.47
C ILE A 72 3.65 -11.21 1.59
N MET A 73 3.23 -11.96 2.62
CA MET A 73 3.61 -13.36 2.80
C MET A 73 3.17 -14.21 1.61
N TRP A 74 1.95 -14.03 1.12
CA TRP A 74 1.43 -14.71 -0.05
C TRP A 74 2.27 -14.40 -1.31
N ALA A 75 2.57 -13.12 -1.57
CA ALA A 75 3.39 -12.72 -2.70
C ALA A 75 4.85 -13.22 -2.58
N ALA A 76 5.40 -13.27 -1.38
CA ALA A 76 6.71 -13.86 -1.14
C ALA A 76 6.71 -15.37 -1.39
N ALA A 77 5.63 -16.06 -0.99
CA ALA A 77 5.43 -17.48 -1.26
C ALA A 77 5.26 -17.76 -2.77
N ASP A 78 4.67 -16.85 -3.54
CA ASP A 78 4.62 -16.97 -5.01
C ASP A 78 6.03 -17.13 -5.59
N VAL A 79 6.97 -16.32 -5.12
CA VAL A 79 8.37 -16.36 -5.55
C VAL A 79 9.08 -17.60 -5.02
N ALA A 80 8.88 -17.94 -3.74
CA ALA A 80 9.58 -19.02 -3.07
C ALA A 80 9.16 -20.42 -3.58
N GLU A 81 7.88 -20.60 -3.89
CA GLU A 81 7.31 -21.89 -4.31
C GLU A 81 7.15 -22.01 -5.84
N GLY A 82 7.48 -20.95 -6.60
CA GLY A 82 7.32 -20.94 -8.05
C GLY A 82 5.86 -20.94 -8.51
N ARG A 83 4.96 -20.30 -7.74
CA ARG A 83 3.55 -20.12 -8.12
C ARG A 83 3.45 -19.17 -9.33
N PRO A 84 2.37 -19.24 -10.13
CA PRO A 84 2.19 -18.29 -11.23
C PRO A 84 2.17 -16.85 -10.73
N ALA A 85 2.67 -15.92 -11.56
CA ALA A 85 2.65 -14.50 -11.23
C ALA A 85 1.23 -14.03 -10.89
N LEU A 86 1.10 -13.27 -9.79
CA LEU A 86 -0.18 -12.78 -9.28
C LEU A 86 -1.16 -13.92 -8.94
N SER A 87 -0.68 -14.96 -8.25
CA SER A 87 -1.45 -16.18 -8.01
C SER A 87 -2.78 -15.95 -7.30
N ARG A 88 -2.91 -14.86 -6.52
CA ARG A 88 -4.16 -14.46 -5.86
C ARG A 88 -5.36 -14.27 -6.81
N TRP A 89 -5.10 -14.02 -8.09
CA TRP A 89 -6.14 -13.90 -9.12
C TRP A 89 -6.14 -15.06 -10.11
N HIS A 90 -5.18 -15.97 -10.00
CA HIS A 90 -5.09 -17.13 -10.87
C HIS A 90 -6.18 -18.14 -10.51
N ALA A 91 -6.88 -18.68 -11.51
CA ALA A 91 -8.06 -19.53 -11.31
C ALA A 91 -7.80 -20.70 -10.32
N ASN A 92 -6.63 -21.35 -10.44
CA ASN A 92 -6.26 -22.49 -9.60
C ASN A 92 -5.80 -22.12 -8.17
N TRP A 93 -5.49 -20.85 -7.92
CA TRP A 93 -4.89 -20.38 -6.66
C TRP A 93 -5.78 -19.38 -5.90
N LYS A 94 -6.81 -18.85 -6.56
CA LYS A 94 -7.74 -17.87 -5.98
C LYS A 94 -8.47 -18.42 -4.74
N ALA A 95 -8.95 -19.66 -4.78
CA ALA A 95 -9.62 -20.27 -3.63
C ALA A 95 -8.69 -20.41 -2.43
N LEU A 96 -7.45 -20.84 -2.66
CA LEU A 96 -6.42 -20.94 -1.62
C LEU A 96 -6.08 -19.57 -1.01
N TYR A 97 -6.09 -18.50 -1.82
CA TYR A 97 -5.87 -17.14 -1.34
C TYR A 97 -7.07 -16.61 -0.53
N GLU A 98 -8.31 -16.97 -0.90
CA GLU A 98 -9.52 -16.55 -0.16
C GLU A 98 -9.64 -17.22 1.22
N GLU A 99 -9.02 -18.39 1.40
CA GLU A 99 -8.95 -19.11 2.67
C GLU A 99 -7.79 -18.67 3.59
N TYR A 100 -6.82 -17.91 3.05
CA TYR A 100 -5.57 -17.51 3.73
C TYR A 100 -5.72 -16.24 4.57
#